data_AF-A0A8H6ZJY8-F1
#
_entry.id   AF-A0A8H6ZJY8-F1
#
_cell.length_a   1.000
_cell.length_b   1.000
_cell.length_c   1.000
_cell.angle_alpha   90.00
_cell.angle_beta   90.00
_cell.angle_gamma   90.00
#
_symmetry.space_group_name_H-M   'P 1'
#
loop_
_entity.id
_entity.type
_entity.pdbx_description
1 polymer ?
#
loop_
_entity_poly.entity_id
_entity_poly.type
_entity_poly.pdbx_seq_one_letter_code
_entity_poly.pdbx_strand_id
1 'polypeptide(L)'
;MFLTRARLAAVHQPLIKFIGRRQWPSTPEIPHFHPAAPVDLRDKSAIISKAVSQLTSSPSPSSSSSKSSGSGKQVYSEFWEAPERFWKPRVRYVPDFEIDAILSGGASLRK
;
A
#
# COMPACT_ATOMS: atom_id res chain seq x y z
N MET A 1 -52.47 36.74 25.08
CA MET A 1 -51.08 36.49 24.64
C MET A 1 -50.65 35.13 25.18
N PHE A 2 -50.63 34.10 24.35
CA PHE A 2 -50.20 32.75 24.76
C PHE A 2 -49.07 32.30 23.84
N LEU A 3 -47.86 32.17 24.39
CA LEU A 3 -46.72 31.56 23.73
C LEU A 3 -46.65 30.10 24.16
N THR A 4 -47.13 29.19 23.31
CA THR A 4 -46.93 27.76 23.47
C THR A 4 -45.51 27.41 23.03
N ARG A 5 -44.66 27.09 24.00
CA ARG A 5 -43.29 26.63 23.79
C ARG A 5 -43.35 25.21 23.19
N ALA A 6 -43.13 25.08 21.88
CA ALA A 6 -43.06 23.78 21.23
C ALA A 6 -41.89 22.97 21.81
N ARG A 7 -42.19 21.87 22.52
CA ARG A 7 -41.21 20.82 22.82
C ARG A 7 -40.91 20.12 21.50
N LEU A 8 -39.73 20.37 20.92
CA LEU A 8 -39.25 19.56 19.82
C LEU A 8 -39.03 18.13 20.32
N ALA A 9 -39.90 17.25 19.84
CA ALA A 9 -39.79 15.82 19.77
C ALA A 9 -38.34 15.28 19.71
N ALA A 10 -37.89 14.68 20.82
CA ALA A 10 -36.84 13.68 20.81
C ALA A 10 -37.39 12.32 20.33
N VAL A 11 -38.03 12.28 19.16
CA VAL A 11 -38.74 11.07 18.65
C VAL A 11 -37.82 10.16 17.84
N HIS A 12 -36.68 10.66 17.34
CA HIS A 12 -35.72 9.84 16.59
C HIS A 12 -34.33 9.98 17.18
N GLN A 13 -33.95 9.01 18.03
CA GLN A 13 -32.54 8.76 18.32
C GLN A 13 -31.93 7.98 17.15
N PRO A 14 -30.80 8.40 16.58
CA PRO A 14 -30.16 7.63 15.52
C PRO A 14 -29.65 6.30 16.08
N LEU A 15 -29.96 5.19 15.39
CA LEU A 15 -29.49 3.85 15.75
C LEU A 15 -27.96 3.73 15.68
N ILE A 16 -27.33 4.57 14.86
CA ILE A 16 -25.88 4.64 14.72
C ILE A 16 -25.36 5.75 15.65
N LYS A 17 -24.78 5.33 16.77
CA LYS A 17 -24.01 6.22 17.64
C LYS A 17 -22.56 6.19 17.17
N PHE A 18 -22.09 7.31 16.63
CA PHE A 18 -20.68 7.45 16.32
C PHE A 18 -19.88 7.35 17.63
N ILE A 19 -19.08 6.29 17.75
CA ILE A 19 -18.15 6.03 18.87
C ILE A 19 -17.00 7.05 18.88
N GLY A 20 -17.31 8.34 19.02
CA GLY A 20 -16.33 9.43 19.04
C GLY A 20 -15.33 9.41 17.88
N ARG A 21 -14.20 10.10 18.06
CA ARG A 21 -13.02 9.89 17.20
C ARG A 21 -12.37 8.59 17.64
N ARG A 22 -12.36 7.58 16.77
CA ARG A 22 -11.57 6.35 16.95
C ARG A 22 -10.12 6.75 17.22
N GLN A 23 -9.70 6.71 18.48
CA GLN A 23 -8.30 6.85 18.86
C GLN A 23 -7.65 5.50 18.60
N TRP A 24 -6.96 5.38 17.47
CA TRP A 24 -6.03 4.28 17.27
C TRP A 24 -4.94 4.39 18.33
N PRO A 25 -4.52 3.28 18.98
CA PRO A 25 -3.40 3.32 19.88
C PRO A 25 -2.20 3.93 19.13
N SER A 26 -1.65 5.01 19.69
CA SER A 26 -0.50 5.70 19.11
C SER A 26 0.79 4.88 19.23
N THR A 27 0.79 3.89 20.13
CA THR A 27 1.86 2.92 20.28
C THR A 27 1.81 1.90 19.15
N PRO A 28 2.81 1.85 18.26
CA PRO A 28 2.88 0.80 17.25
C PRO A 28 2.97 -0.56 17.94
N GLU A 29 2.16 -1.51 17.48
CA GLU A 29 2.22 -2.89 17.95
C GLU A 29 3.60 -3.48 17.61
N ILE A 30 4.15 -4.27 18.52
CA ILE A 30 5.45 -4.93 18.31
C ILE A 30 5.24 -5.97 17.18
N PRO A 31 6.07 -5.99 16.13
CA PRO A 31 5.97 -7.00 15.09
C PRO A 31 6.11 -8.41 15.68
N HIS A 32 5.08 -9.23 15.53
CA HIS A 32 5.05 -10.60 16.02
C HIS A 32 4.99 -11.62 14.87
N PHE A 33 5.65 -12.76 15.05
CA PHE A 33 5.56 -13.86 14.11
C PHE A 33 4.22 -14.60 14.25
N HIS A 34 3.70 -15.10 13.14
CA HIS A 34 2.47 -15.88 13.13
C HIS A 34 2.59 -17.13 14.04
N PRO A 35 1.54 -17.53 14.78
CA PRO A 35 1.59 -18.70 15.68
C PRO A 35 1.77 -20.04 14.95
N ALA A 36 1.55 -20.10 13.64
CA ALA A 36 1.88 -21.28 12.82
C ALA A 36 3.26 -21.17 12.14
N ALA A 37 4.10 -20.22 12.54
CA ALA A 37 5.46 -20.13 12.01
C ALA A 37 6.28 -21.37 12.43
N PRO A 38 7.11 -21.93 11.52
CA PRO A 38 8.09 -22.95 11.86
C PRO A 38 8.93 -22.54 13.08
N VAL A 39 9.24 -23.50 13.95
CA VAL A 39 9.96 -23.26 15.22
C VAL A 39 11.28 -22.52 15.01
N ASP A 40 12.02 -22.85 13.95
CA ASP A 40 13.31 -22.24 13.61
C ASP A 40 13.25 -20.72 13.38
N LEU A 41 12.08 -20.19 13.00
CA LEU A 41 11.88 -18.76 12.72
C LEU A 41 11.38 -17.99 13.95
N ARG A 42 10.76 -18.67 14.91
CA ARG A 42 10.26 -18.07 16.15
C ARG A 42 11.41 -17.65 17.06
N ASP A 43 12.42 -18.52 17.18
CA ASP A 43 13.60 -18.28 18.02
C ASP A 43 14.51 -17.18 17.46
N LYS A 44 14.47 -16.97 16.13
CA LYS A 44 15.26 -15.96 15.41
C LYS A 44 14.53 -14.63 15.23
N SER A 45 13.35 -14.48 15.86
CA SER A 45 12.44 -13.35 15.63
C SER A 45 13.09 -11.98 15.87
N ALA A 46 13.89 -11.84 16.93
CA ALA A 46 14.60 -10.60 17.25
C ALA A 46 15.69 -10.23 16.23
N ILE A 47 16.32 -11.23 15.60
CA ILE A 47 17.36 -11.02 14.59
C ILE A 47 16.72 -10.58 13.28
N ILE A 48 15.64 -11.24 12.89
CA ILE A 48 14.90 -10.93 11.65
C ILE A 48 14.26 -9.56 11.74
N SER A 49 13.63 -9.20 12.88
CA SER A 49 13.02 -7.87 13.05
C SER A 49 14.06 -6.76 12.97
N LYS A 50 15.23 -6.94 13.60
CA LYS A 50 16.34 -5.98 13.51
C LYS A 50 16.88 -5.86 12.09
N ALA A 51 17.04 -6.98 11.37
CA ALA A 51 17.45 -6.97 9.97
C ALA A 51 16.44 -6.23 9.09
N VAL A 52 15.14 -6.50 9.26
CA VAL A 52 14.06 -5.80 8.53
C VAL A 52 14.09 -4.30 8.83
N SER A 53 14.22 -3.90 10.10
CA SER A 53 14.32 -2.48 10.47
C SER A 53 15.52 -1.81 9.78
N GLN A 54 16.68 -2.46 9.74
CA GLN A 54 17.88 -1.94 9.05
C GLN A 54 17.69 -1.84 7.52
N LEU A 55 16.92 -2.76 6.92
CA LEU A 55 16.57 -2.69 5.50
C LEU A 55 15.54 -1.58 5.20
N THR A 56 14.63 -1.30 6.13
CA THR A 56 13.61 -0.25 5.96
C THR A 56 14.11 1.15 6.32
N SER A 57 15.21 1.26 7.08
CA SER A 57 15.87 2.52 7.44
C SER A 57 16.91 2.95 6.40
N SER A 58 16.65 2.75 5.10
CA SER A 58 17.52 3.32 4.07
C SER A 58 17.38 4.85 4.05
N PRO A 59 18.51 5.58 4.03
CA PRO A 59 18.53 7.03 3.92
C PRO A 59 18.02 7.45 2.53
N SER A 60 17.46 8.66 2.44
CA SER A 60 17.18 9.37 1.18
C SER A 60 18.37 9.25 0.21
N PRO A 61 18.15 9.16 -1.11
CA PRO A 61 19.21 8.81 -2.05
C PRO A 61 20.25 9.94 -2.11
N SER A 62 21.44 9.69 -1.55
CA SER A 62 22.66 10.38 -1.95
C SER A 62 23.31 9.58 -3.06
N SER A 63 23.48 10.26 -4.20
CA SER A 63 24.15 9.80 -5.40
C SER A 63 25.50 9.13 -5.09
N SER A 64 25.60 7.83 -5.31
CA SER A 64 26.89 7.17 -5.54
C SER A 64 26.73 6.00 -6.48
N SER A 65 27.31 6.14 -7.67
CA SER A 65 27.41 5.13 -8.69
C SER A 65 28.32 4.00 -8.20
N SER A 66 27.73 2.88 -7.76
CA SER A 66 28.47 1.64 -7.56
C SER A 66 27.80 0.51 -8.32
N LYS A 67 28.49 0.04 -9.37
CA LYS A 67 28.17 -1.20 -10.07
C LYS A 67 28.39 -2.36 -9.10
N SER A 68 27.33 -2.88 -8.49
CA SER A 68 27.37 -4.16 -7.77
C SER A 68 26.48 -5.17 -8.46
N SER A 69 27.11 -6.09 -9.18
CA SER A 69 26.48 -7.32 -9.64
C SER A 69 26.31 -8.25 -8.44
N GLY A 70 25.08 -8.40 -7.95
CA GLY A 70 24.81 -9.36 -6.88
C GLY A 70 23.43 -9.22 -6.29
N SER A 71 22.50 -10.05 -6.77
CA SER A 71 21.29 -10.55 -6.09
C SER A 71 20.70 -9.69 -4.96
N GLY A 72 20.51 -8.40 -5.22
CA GLY A 72 19.79 -7.44 -4.40
C GLY A 72 18.82 -6.69 -5.30
N LYS A 73 17.67 -6.25 -4.77
CA LYS A 73 16.72 -5.46 -5.56
C LYS A 73 17.44 -4.19 -6.05
N GLN A 74 17.71 -4.12 -7.35
CA GLN A 74 18.42 -3.00 -7.95
C GLN A 74 17.46 -1.80 -7.98
N VAL A 75 17.72 -0.81 -7.13
CA VAL A 75 16.98 0.46 -7.10
C VAL A 75 17.73 1.42 -8.02
N TYR A 76 17.10 1.80 -9.13
CA TYR A 76 17.63 2.77 -10.08
C TYR A 76 17.20 4.18 -9.67
N SER A 77 18.07 5.17 -9.85
CA SER A 77 17.74 6.57 -9.59
C SER A 77 16.91 7.14 -10.73
N GLU A 78 17.33 6.86 -11.97
CA GLU A 78 16.64 7.33 -13.17
C GLU A 78 16.01 6.19 -13.96
N PHE A 79 14.88 6.48 -14.60
CA PHE A 79 14.08 5.52 -15.35
C PHE A 79 14.86 4.82 -16.50
N TRP A 80 15.75 5.54 -17.17
CA TRP A 80 16.56 5.01 -18.28
C TRP A 80 17.73 4.13 -17.84
N GLU A 81 18.08 4.13 -16.55
CA GLU A 81 19.08 3.21 -16.01
C GLU A 81 18.52 1.80 -15.81
N ALA A 82 17.19 1.68 -15.71
CA ALA A 82 16.53 0.40 -15.62
C ALA A 82 16.74 -0.43 -16.91
N PRO A 83 16.69 -1.77 -16.82
CA PRO A 83 16.81 -2.64 -17.99
C PRO A 83 15.84 -2.25 -19.10
N GLU A 84 16.28 -2.36 -20.36
CA GLU A 84 15.53 -1.93 -21.54
C GLU A 84 14.09 -2.45 -21.56
N ARG A 85 13.86 -3.64 -21.01
CA ARG A 85 12.53 -4.27 -20.94
C ARG A 85 11.48 -3.42 -20.22
N PHE A 86 11.89 -2.52 -19.34
CA PHE A 86 10.98 -1.69 -18.54
C PHE A 86 10.63 -0.35 -19.20
N TRP A 87 11.49 0.18 -20.07
CA TRP A 87 11.27 1.48 -20.70
C TRP A 87 11.15 1.43 -22.23
N LYS A 88 11.56 0.33 -22.83
CA LYS A 88 11.49 0.06 -24.26
C LYS A 88 10.45 -1.04 -24.48
N PRO A 89 9.16 -0.68 -24.64
CA PRO A 89 8.10 -1.67 -24.80
C PRO A 89 8.37 -2.51 -26.06
N ARG A 90 8.12 -3.81 -25.94
CA ARG A 90 8.27 -4.76 -27.07
C ARG A 90 7.34 -4.40 -28.22
N VAL A 91 6.14 -3.91 -27.89
CA VAL A 91 5.12 -3.48 -28.83
C VAL A 91 5.07 -1.95 -28.80
N ARG A 92 5.46 -1.31 -29.90
CA ARG A 92 5.42 0.16 -30.03
C ARG A 92 4.07 0.69 -30.53
N TYR A 93 3.30 -0.17 -31.18
CA TYR A 93 2.01 0.17 -31.77
C TYR A 93 0.96 -0.77 -31.22
N VAL A 94 -0.02 -0.22 -30.52
CA VAL A 94 -1.19 -0.93 -30.00
C VAL A 94 -2.34 -0.65 -30.97
N PRO A 95 -2.97 -1.67 -31.57
CA PRO A 95 -4.07 -1.47 -32.50
C PRO A 95 -5.31 -0.93 -31.79
N ASP A 96 -6.15 -0.18 -32.52
CA ASP A 96 -7.29 0.55 -31.95
C ASP A 96 -8.29 -0.35 -31.20
N PHE A 97 -8.52 -1.57 -31.66
CA PHE A 97 -9.41 -2.52 -30.97
C PHE A 97 -8.87 -2.95 -29.60
N GLU A 98 -7.54 -3.02 -29.45
CA GLU A 98 -6.90 -3.36 -28.18
C GLU A 98 -6.94 -2.15 -27.24
N ILE A 99 -6.75 -0.95 -27.77
CA ILE A 99 -6.94 0.30 -27.02
C ILE A 99 -8.37 0.37 -26.48
N ASP A 100 -9.37 0.12 -27.33
CA ASP A 100 -10.77 0.09 -26.93
C ASP A 100 -11.04 -1.01 -25.90
N ALA A 101 -10.46 -2.20 -26.07
CA ALA A 101 -10.56 -3.28 -25.09
C ALA A 101 -9.98 -2.87 -23.72
N ILE A 102 -8.84 -2.19 -23.69
CA ILE A 102 -8.21 -1.72 -22.45
C ILE A 102 -9.06 -0.63 -21.80
N LEU A 103 -9.48 0.38 -22.57
CA LEU A 103 -10.27 1.51 -22.06
C LEU A 103 -11.67 1.08 -21.58
N SER A 104 -12.27 0.11 -22.27
CA SER A 104 -13.56 -0.48 -21.92
C SER A 104 -13.45 -1.49 -20.76
N GLY A 105 -12.25 -1.80 -20.27
CA GLY A 105 -12.04 -2.83 -19.25
C GLY A 105 -12.41 -4.24 -19.74
N GLY A 106 -12.32 -4.49 -21.04
CA GLY A 106 -12.66 -5.74 -21.70
C GLY A 106 -14.10 -5.85 -22.21
N ALA A 107 -14.95 -4.82 -22.03
CA ALA A 107 -16.36 -4.93 -22.41
C ALA A 107 -16.63 -4.78 -23.93
N SER A 108 -15.68 -4.24 -24.71
CA SER A 108 -15.75 -4.16 -26.17
C SER A 108 -15.39 -5.46 -26.89
N LEU A 109 -14.76 -6.42 -26.20
CA LEU A 109 -14.47 -7.77 -26.71
C LEU A 109 -15.71 -8.67 -26.59
N ARG A 110 -16.81 -8.31 -27.27
CA ARG A 110 -17.95 -9.21 -27.40
C ARG A 110 -17.67 -10.24 -28.50
N LYS A 111 -17.89 -11.51 -28.15
CA LYS A 111 -17.75 -12.70 -29.03
C LYS A 111 -18.63 -12.63 -30.26
#